data_AF-A0A654CY83-F1
#
_entry.id   AF-A0A654CY83-F1
#
_cell.length_a   1.000
_cell.length_b   1.000
_cell.length_c   1.000
_cell.angle_alpha   90.00
_cell.angle_beta   90.00
_cell.angle_gamma   90.00
#
_symmetry.space_group_name_H-M   'P 1'
#
loop_
_entity.id
_entity.type
_entity.pdbx_description
1 polymer ?
#
loop_
_entity_poly.entity_id
_entity_poly.type
_entity_poly.pdbx_seq_one_letter_code
_entity_poly.pdbx_strand_id
1 'polypeptide(L)'
;MDVIVDLRGGSPTYLRHEAFELSADNRRQLYVPPGFAHSFQTLADDIEVTYLVSAPYTPSAEGGVRYNDPLLAIKWPLPISVISDKDENWPLLDPDNPSLF
;
A
#
# COMPACT_ATOMS: atom_id res chain seq x y z
N MET A 1 6.52 -7.42 -4.66
CA MET A 1 6.32 -7.43 -3.20
C MET A 1 5.14 -6.54 -2.91
N ASP A 2 4.05 -7.11 -2.46
CA ASP A 2 2.82 -6.42 -2.11
C ASP A 2 2.82 -6.11 -0.62
N VAL A 3 2.30 -4.94 -0.25
CA VAL A 3 2.22 -4.49 1.13
C VAL A 3 0.81 -3.97 1.38
N ILE A 4 0.20 -4.42 2.48
CA ILE A 4 -1.04 -3.85 3.00
C ILE A 4 -0.78 -3.13 4.31
N VAL A 5 -1.53 -2.06 4.55
CA VAL A 5 -1.49 -1.28 5.79
C VAL A 5 -2.89 -1.22 6.35
N ASP A 6 -3.05 -1.57 7.63
CA ASP A 6 -4.35 -1.48 8.30
C ASP A 6 -4.68 -0.02 8.66
N LEU A 7 -5.72 0.53 8.02
CA LEU A 7 -6.19 1.90 8.25
C LEU A 7 -7.56 1.92 8.94
N ARG A 8 -7.99 0.80 9.54
CA ARG A 8 -9.28 0.72 10.23
C ARG A 8 -9.19 1.37 11.60
N GLY A 9 -9.91 2.47 11.80
CA GLY A 9 -10.02 3.14 13.09
C GLY A 9 -10.44 2.18 14.21
N GLY A 10 -9.71 2.22 15.34
CA GLY A 10 -9.94 1.32 16.47
C GLY A 10 -9.41 -0.10 16.30
N SER A 11 -8.78 -0.44 15.17
CA SER A 11 -8.14 -1.74 14.98
C SER A 11 -6.96 -1.94 15.93
N PRO A 12 -6.79 -3.13 16.55
CA PRO A 12 -5.60 -3.45 17.35
C PRO A 12 -4.31 -3.50 16.52
N THR A 13 -4.44 -3.56 15.19
CA THR A 13 -3.33 -3.57 14.24
C THR A 13 -3.26 -2.30 13.40
N TYR A 14 -3.93 -1.21 13.79
CA TYR A 14 -3.85 0.08 13.09
C TYR A 14 -2.40 0.50 12.82
N LEU A 15 -2.13 0.94 11.58
CA LEU A 15 -0.82 1.27 10.99
C LEU A 15 0.20 0.13 10.93
N ARG A 16 -0.14 -1.07 11.36
CA ARG A 16 0.71 -2.23 11.08
C ARG A 16 0.57 -2.59 9.62
N HIS A 17 1.67 -3.06 9.06
CA HIS A 17 1.74 -3.52 7.70
C HIS A 17 2.20 -4.96 7.62
N GLU A 18 1.82 -5.65 6.55
CA GLU A 18 2.31 -6.98 6.22
C GLU A 18 2.70 -7.01 4.75
N ALA A 19 3.77 -7.76 4.44
CA ALA A 19 4.37 -7.84 3.12
C ALA A 19 4.27 -9.26 2.57
N PHE A 20 3.91 -9.37 1.29
CA PHE A 20 3.68 -10.63 0.59
C PHE A 20 4.43 -10.64 -0.73
N GLU A 21 5.24 -11.67 -0.94
CA GLU A 21 5.83 -11.88 -2.26
C GLU A 21 4.83 -12.57 -3.17
N LEU A 22 4.40 -11.89 -4.23
CA LEU A 22 3.58 -12.42 -5.31
C LEU A 22 4.44 -12.58 -6.56
N SER A 23 4.32 -13.72 -7.23
CA SER A 23 5.04 -14.01 -8.47
C SER A 23 4.23 -14.94 -9.38
N ALA A 24 4.58 -14.93 -10.67
CA ALA A 24 3.99 -15.86 -11.65
C ALA A 24 4.21 -17.34 -11.27
N ASP A 25 5.32 -17.64 -10.59
CA ASP A 25 5.67 -18.99 -10.15
C ASP A 25 4.85 -19.43 -8.94
N ASN A 26 4.72 -18.57 -7.92
CA ASN A 26 4.03 -18.93 -6.68
C ASN A 26 2.50 -18.88 -6.81
N ARG A 27 1.99 -18.15 -7.81
CA ARG A 27 0.56 -18.00 -8.13
C ARG A 27 -0.32 -17.62 -6.95
N ARG A 28 0.26 -16.97 -5.94
CA ARG A 28 -0.47 -16.45 -4.80
C ARG A 28 -1.30 -15.26 -5.24
N GLN A 29 -2.44 -15.09 -4.58
CA GLN A 29 -3.29 -13.93 -4.73
C GLN A 29 -3.47 -13.29 -3.36
N LEU A 30 -3.56 -11.97 -3.34
CA LEU A 30 -3.78 -11.19 -2.13
C LEU A 30 -5.17 -10.58 -2.18
N TYR A 31 -6.00 -10.92 -1.19
CA TYR A 31 -7.27 -10.25 -0.97
C TYR A 31 -7.06 -9.10 0.02
N VAL A 32 -7.41 -7.88 -0.41
CA VAL A 32 -7.32 -6.67 0.42
C VAL A 32 -8.73 -6.20 0.79
N PRO A 33 -9.15 -6.32 2.07
CA PRO A 33 -10.47 -5.85 2.50
C PRO A 33 -10.57 -4.31 2.51
N PRO A 34 -11.80 -3.75 2.47
CA PRO A 34 -12.01 -2.32 2.73
C PRO A 34 -11.39 -1.87 4.06
N GLY A 35 -10.82 -0.67 4.07
CA GLY A 35 -10.14 -0.09 5.24
C GLY A 35 -8.65 -0.44 5.34
N PHE A 36 -8.08 -1.09 4.33
CA PHE A 36 -6.64 -1.26 4.18
C PHE A 36 -6.13 -0.43 3.00
N ALA A 37 -4.94 0.15 3.13
CA ALA A 37 -4.19 0.61 1.97
C ALA A 37 -3.41 -0.55 1.35
N HIS A 38 -3.20 -0.50 0.03
CA HIS A 38 -2.42 -1.47 -0.72
C HIS A 38 -1.38 -0.75 -1.58
N SER A 39 -0.19 -1.33 -1.64
CA SER A 39 0.93 -0.85 -2.44
C SER A 39 1.78 -2.04 -2.88
N PHE A 40 2.61 -1.87 -3.90
CA PHE A 40 3.57 -2.91 -4.28
C PHE A 40 4.84 -2.30 -4.87
N GLN A 41 5.94 -3.06 -4.77
CA GLN A 41 7.18 -2.82 -5.49
C GLN A 41 7.45 -4.00 -6.44
N THR A 42 7.66 -3.69 -7.72
CA THR A 42 8.15 -4.67 -8.70
C THR A 42 9.59 -5.05 -8.35
N LEU A 43 9.89 -6.35 -8.34
CA LEU A 43 11.22 -6.87 -7.94
C LEU A 43 12.12 -7.20 -9.13
N ALA A 44 11.57 -7.13 -10.33
CA ALA A 44 12.23 -7.36 -11.60
C ALA A 44 11.55 -6.50 -12.68
N ASP A 45 12.15 -6.46 -13.86
CA ASP A 45 11.58 -5.82 -15.04
C ASP A 45 10.42 -6.64 -15.60
N ASP A 46 9.62 -6.03 -16.48
CA ASP A 46 8.54 -6.68 -17.25
C ASP A 46 7.50 -7.42 -16.39
N ILE A 47 7.11 -6.82 -15.26
CA ILE A 47 6.07 -7.36 -14.36
C ILE A 47 4.67 -6.94 -14.82
N GLU A 48 3.77 -7.91 -14.86
CA GLU A 48 2.33 -7.69 -15.01
C GLU A 48 1.63 -7.82 -13.66
N VAL A 49 0.74 -6.87 -13.35
CA VAL A 49 -0.13 -6.92 -12.18
C VAL A 49 -1.58 -6.82 -12.64
N THR A 50 -2.39 -7.79 -12.23
CA THR A 50 -3.85 -7.79 -12.45
C THR A 50 -4.54 -7.80 -11.10
N TYR A 51 -5.57 -6.97 -10.96
CA TYR A 51 -6.38 -6.92 -9.75
C TYR A 51 -7.87 -6.83 -10.08
N LEU A 52 -8.67 -7.43 -9.21
CA LEU A 52 -10.13 -7.36 -9.27
C LEU A 52 -10.60 -6.36 -8.23
N VAL A 53 -11.45 -5.42 -8.64
CA VAL A 53 -12.02 -4.40 -7.76
C VAL A 53 -13.49 -4.72 -7.47
N SER A 54 -13.91 -4.49 -6.23
CA SER A 54 -15.31 -4.66 -5.81
C SER A 54 -16.22 -3.50 -6.22
N ALA A 55 -15.64 -2.35 -6.62
CA ALA A 55 -16.37 -1.16 -7.04
C ALA A 55 -15.61 -0.41 -8.15
N PRO A 56 -16.31 0.35 -9.02
CA PRO A 56 -15.69 1.20 -10.02
C PRO A 56 -14.80 2.29 -9.41
N TYR A 57 -13.73 2.66 -10.11
CA TYR A 57 -12.83 3.72 -9.69
C TYR A 57 -13.54 5.07 -9.59
N THR A 58 -13.36 5.74 -8.46
CA THR A 58 -13.91 7.08 -8.18
C THR A 58 -12.79 7.96 -7.62
N PRO A 59 -12.12 8.79 -8.46
CA PRO A 59 -10.93 9.55 -8.05
C PRO A 59 -11.13 10.41 -6.80
N SER A 60 -12.31 11.01 -6.64
CA SER A 60 -12.61 11.88 -5.49
C SER A 60 -12.79 11.14 -4.17
N ALA A 61 -12.88 9.81 -4.19
CA ALA A 61 -12.96 8.95 -3.01
C ALA A 61 -11.62 8.28 -2.67
N GLU A 62 -10.57 8.55 -3.46
CA GLU A 62 -9.24 8.02 -3.20
C GLU A 62 -8.58 8.80 -2.05
N GLY A 63 -7.99 8.06 -1.12
CA GLY A 63 -7.02 8.56 -0.15
C GLY A 63 -5.76 7.70 -0.22
N GLY A 64 -4.67 8.20 0.34
CA GLY A 64 -3.41 7.48 0.33
C GLY A 64 -2.52 7.83 1.51
N VAL A 65 -1.51 6.99 1.70
CA VAL A 65 -0.41 7.20 2.64
C VAL A 65 0.88 7.16 1.85
N ARG A 66 1.86 7.97 2.24
CA ARG A 66 3.14 8.02 1.56
C ARG A 66 3.88 6.69 1.72
N TYR A 67 4.42 6.16 0.62
CA TYR A 67 5.06 4.83 0.60
C TYR A 67 6.30 4.75 1.53
N ASN A 68 6.99 5.86 1.74
CA ASN A 68 8.16 6.01 2.61
C ASN A 68 7.85 6.70 3.93
N ASP A 69 6.58 6.67 4.36
CA ASP A 69 6.20 7.26 5.63
C ASP A 69 6.99 6.62 6.79
N PRO A 70 7.70 7.41 7.61
CA PRO A 70 8.54 6.87 8.68
C PRO A 70 7.74 6.20 9.80
N LEU A 71 6.45 6.52 9.97
CA LEU A 71 5.58 5.85 10.94
C LEU A 71 5.17 4.46 10.49
N LEU A 72 5.05 4.24 9.19
CA LEU A 72 4.81 2.90 8.64
C LEU A 72 6.09 2.06 8.60
N ALA A 73 7.26 2.70 8.41
CA ALA A 73 8.57 2.06 8.39
C ALA A 73 8.66 0.81 7.50
N ILE A 74 7.94 0.83 6.36
CA ILE A 74 7.90 -0.27 5.40
C ILE A 74 9.31 -0.51 4.83
N LYS A 75 9.79 -1.74 4.96
CA LYS A 75 11.09 -2.16 4.42
C LYS A 75 10.95 -2.61 2.97
N TRP A 76 11.08 -1.65 2.06
CA TRP A 76 11.12 -1.94 0.62
C TRP A 76 12.39 -2.72 0.26
N PRO A 77 12.28 -3.87 -0.42
CA PRO A 77 13.43 -4.74 -0.72
C PRO A 77 14.42 -4.14 -1.72
N LEU A 78 13.99 -3.19 -2.57
CA LEU A 78 14.84 -2.50 -3.54
C LEU A 78 14.77 -0.99 -3.35
N PRO A 79 15.78 -0.22 -3.82
CA PRO A 79 15.67 1.22 -3.96
C PRO A 79 14.47 1.59 -4.83
N ILE A 80 13.84 2.73 -4.54
CA ILE A 80 12.75 3.26 -5.36
C ILE A 80 13.37 3.88 -6.61
N SER A 81 13.02 3.34 -7.77
CA SER A 81 13.50 3.80 -9.07
C SER A 81 12.47 4.64 -9.82
N VAL A 82 11.18 4.32 -9.65
CA VAL A 82 10.05 4.99 -10.29
C VAL A 82 8.92 5.11 -9.29
N ILE A 83 8.35 6.31 -9.18
CA ILE A 83 7.19 6.63 -8.36
C ILE A 83 6.36 7.68 -9.09
N SER A 84 5.04 7.67 -8.91
CA SER A 84 4.19 8.72 -9.49
C SER A 84 4.28 10.00 -8.67
N ASP A 85 4.09 11.16 -9.29
CA ASP A 85 4.00 12.44 -8.58
C ASP A 85 2.93 12.41 -7.48
N LYS A 86 1.81 11.69 -7.71
CA LYS A 86 0.74 11.55 -6.73
C LYS A 86 1.22 10.81 -5.48
N ASP A 87 1.84 9.64 -5.67
CA ASP A 87 2.26 8.78 -4.57
C ASP A 87 3.48 9.37 -3.83
N GLU A 88 4.34 10.08 -4.56
CA GLU A 88 5.44 10.82 -3.97
C GLU A 88 4.95 11.98 -3.11
N ASN A 89 3.75 12.54 -3.33
CA ASN A 89 3.27 13.74 -2.66
C ASN A 89 2.13 13.53 -1.64
N TRP A 90 1.77 12.29 -1.29
CA TRP A 90 0.91 12.07 -0.12
C TRP A 90 1.55 12.67 1.14
N PRO A 91 0.77 13.31 2.03
CA PRO A 91 1.29 13.86 3.27
C PRO A 91 1.83 12.74 4.15
N LEU A 92 2.81 13.10 5.00
CA LEU A 92 3.23 12.20 6.06
C LEU A 92 2.13 12.13 7.12
N LEU A 93 1.99 10.95 7.73
CA LEU A 93 1.16 10.73 8.89
C LEU A 93 1.67 11.58 10.06
N ASP A 94 0.73 12.17 10.79
CA ASP A 94 1.04 12.90 12.01
C ASP A 94 1.27 11.90 13.16
N PRO A 95 2.44 11.87 13.81
CA PRO A 95 2.69 10.97 14.94
C PRO A 95 1.77 11.21 16.13
N ASP A 96 1.29 12.44 16.33
CA ASP A 96 0.41 12.81 17.43
C ASP A 96 -1.06 12.56 17.10
N ASN A 97 -1.40 12.50 15.80
CA ASN A 97 -2.74 12.14 15.32
C ASN A 97 -2.68 11.40 13.97
N PRO A 98 -2.32 10.11 13.96
CA PRO A 98 -2.10 9.39 12.71
C PRO A 98 -3.41 8.92 12.06
N SER A 99 -4.56 9.44 12.50
CA SER A 99 -5.85 9.14 11.88
C SER A 99 -5.96 9.85 10.54
N LEU A 100 -6.31 9.10 9.50
CA LEU A 100 -6.62 9.64 8.17
C LEU A 100 -8.09 10.10 8.05
N PHE A 101 -8.91 9.79 9.05
CA PHE A 101 -10.36 10.03 9.09
C PHE A 101 -10.81 10.54 10.45
#